data_AF-A0A107F0Z1-F1
#
_entry.id   AF-A0A107F0Z1-F1
#
_cell.length_a   1.000
_cell.length_b   1.000
_cell.length_c   1.000
_cell.angle_alpha   90.00
_cell.angle_beta   90.00
_cell.angle_gamma   90.00
#
_symmetry.space_group_name_H-M   'P 1'
#
loop_
_entity.id
_entity.type
_entity.pdbx_description
1 polymer ?
#
loop_
_entity_poly.entity_id
_entity_poly.type
_entity_poly.pdbx_seq_one_letter_code
_entity_poly.pdbx_strand_id
1 'polypeptide(L)'
;MSNLIESDRWEDGIYQLETSDPVIGGPDGIDNLQAKQLANRTRFLKRLAEAGQSNLDAHANAVDPHPQYATKADLAQRLAELVDQSPEALNTLKELANAMGNDPNFATTVMNEIAKKAPIDSPVFAGTTKAPTPPQFDSSTKLATTAFVQTALGNLQSFTMNSGTNATLTQAQAGGGWDIYGACTITLPSTVGLPLGACYSFSVGAAVTFNCVGSDQIYFNDSTATTTSFVPVTGTAFRLVKINANQWLVFSEGRGSASISPNGYQKLPSGLIIQWGTGTTQSSGSVTLTFPVAFPTTCRSATANNWGGGTVYVGITSFSAASMVVNSGSVGQNFTWIAIGY
;
A
#
# COMPACT_ATOMS: atom_id res chain seq x y z
N MET A 1 74.89 -40.44 62.90
CA MET A 1 74.23 -40.54 64.22
C MET A 1 73.22 -41.68 64.15
N SER A 2 73.25 -42.61 65.11
CA SER A 2 72.30 -43.73 65.19
C SER A 2 71.02 -43.29 65.93
N ASN A 3 69.85 -43.49 65.32
CA ASN A 3 68.56 -43.24 65.97
C ASN A 3 68.17 -44.42 66.88
N LEU A 4 67.32 -44.15 67.88
CA LEU A 4 66.67 -45.22 68.64
C LEU A 4 65.74 -46.03 67.74
N ILE A 5 65.71 -47.34 67.93
CA ILE A 5 64.79 -48.22 67.20
C ILE A 5 63.45 -48.20 67.93
N GLU A 6 62.47 -47.57 67.30
CA GLU A 6 61.09 -47.54 67.78
C GLU A 6 60.37 -48.85 67.42
N SER A 7 59.48 -49.30 68.29
CA SER A 7 58.59 -50.45 68.07
C SER A 7 57.13 -50.07 68.33
N ASP A 8 56.22 -50.64 67.54
CA ASP A 8 54.78 -50.40 67.67
C ASP A 8 54.22 -51.22 68.84
N ARG A 9 54.48 -50.76 70.05
CA ARG A 9 53.92 -51.34 71.28
C ARG A 9 53.59 -50.25 72.27
N TRP A 10 52.53 -50.47 73.03
CA TRP A 10 52.28 -49.68 74.23
C TRP A 10 53.23 -50.14 75.33
N GLU A 11 53.96 -49.22 75.93
CA GLU A 11 54.75 -49.48 77.14
C GLU A 11 53.87 -49.17 78.35
N ASP A 12 53.88 -49.99 79.41
CA ASP A 12 53.00 -49.77 80.56
C ASP A 12 53.47 -48.63 81.48
N GLY A 13 54.77 -48.30 81.44
CA GLY A 13 55.37 -47.19 82.15
C GLY A 13 56.52 -46.55 81.37
N ILE A 14 56.96 -45.38 81.83
CA ILE A 14 58.25 -44.82 81.45
C ILE A 14 59.14 -45.04 82.65
N TYR A 15 60.27 -45.71 82.45
CA TYR A 15 61.25 -45.97 83.48
C TYR A 15 61.67 -44.64 84.12
N GLN A 16 61.98 -44.63 85.40
CA GLN A 16 62.58 -43.48 86.06
C GLN A 16 64.05 -43.80 86.30
N LEU A 17 64.97 -42.99 85.77
CA LEU A 17 66.38 -43.17 86.09
C LEU A 17 66.60 -43.00 87.59
N GLU A 18 67.22 -43.99 88.19
CA GLU A 18 67.56 -44.01 89.60
C GLU A 18 68.98 -43.47 89.81
N THR A 19 69.27 -42.95 90.99
CA THR A 19 70.62 -42.40 91.29
C THR A 19 71.72 -43.46 91.26
N SER A 20 71.36 -44.75 91.30
CA SER A 20 72.28 -45.88 91.20
C SER A 20 72.52 -46.37 89.77
N ASP A 21 71.78 -45.86 88.77
CA ASP A 21 71.89 -46.35 87.40
C ASP A 21 73.19 -45.87 86.73
N PRO A 22 73.95 -46.75 86.06
CA PRO A 22 75.15 -46.37 85.35
C PRO A 22 74.81 -45.62 84.06
N VAL A 23 75.58 -44.59 83.72
CA VAL A 23 75.43 -43.82 82.46
C VAL A 23 75.88 -44.69 81.27
N ILE A 24 74.96 -45.47 80.70
CA ILE A 24 75.20 -46.41 79.60
C ILE A 24 74.30 -46.06 78.42
N GLY A 25 74.92 -45.63 77.33
CA GLY A 25 74.26 -45.43 76.03
C GLY A 25 74.16 -46.71 75.19
N GLY A 26 73.78 -46.55 73.92
CA GLY A 26 73.57 -47.67 72.99
C GLY A 26 72.12 -48.22 73.00
N PRO A 27 71.81 -49.21 72.13
CA PRO A 27 70.43 -49.67 71.87
C PRO A 27 69.68 -50.23 73.09
N ASP A 28 70.43 -50.80 74.04
CA ASP A 28 69.93 -51.42 75.27
C ASP A 28 70.53 -50.77 76.53
N GLY A 29 71.13 -49.58 76.38
CA GLY A 29 71.63 -48.78 77.49
C GLY A 29 70.50 -48.17 78.30
N ILE A 30 70.67 -48.11 79.62
CA ILE A 30 69.64 -47.66 80.57
C ILE A 30 69.27 -46.18 80.36
N ASP A 31 70.24 -45.35 79.94
CA ASP A 31 70.03 -43.92 79.66
C ASP A 31 69.03 -43.69 78.52
N ASN A 32 68.96 -44.64 77.58
CA ASN A 32 68.08 -44.59 76.42
C ASN A 32 66.71 -45.26 76.68
N LEU A 33 66.52 -45.94 77.82
CA LEU A 33 65.32 -46.73 78.08
C LEU A 33 64.06 -45.86 78.13
N GLN A 34 64.11 -44.73 78.86
CA GLN A 34 62.98 -43.79 78.95
C GLN A 34 62.58 -43.24 77.58
N ALA A 35 63.57 -42.83 76.79
CA ALA A 35 63.37 -42.28 75.44
C ALA A 35 62.84 -43.34 74.48
N LYS A 36 63.35 -44.59 74.55
CA LYS A 36 62.87 -45.74 73.77
C LYS A 36 61.42 -46.06 74.12
N GLN A 37 61.06 -46.05 75.40
CA GLN A 37 59.68 -46.32 75.84
C GLN A 37 58.70 -45.22 75.41
N LEU A 38 59.10 -43.95 75.55
CA LEU A 38 58.30 -42.82 75.08
C LEU A 38 58.11 -42.85 73.55
N ALA A 39 59.18 -43.17 72.80
CA ALA A 39 59.12 -43.30 71.35
C ALA A 39 58.21 -44.46 70.91
N ASN A 40 58.27 -45.61 71.58
CA ASN A 40 57.36 -46.74 71.33
C ASN A 40 55.88 -46.36 71.54
N ARG A 41 55.56 -45.71 72.67
CA ARG A 41 54.19 -45.20 72.94
C ARG A 41 53.74 -44.20 71.89
N THR A 42 54.61 -43.27 71.50
CA THR A 42 54.30 -42.25 70.49
C THR A 42 54.03 -42.88 69.14
N ARG A 43 54.84 -43.87 68.72
CA ARG A 43 54.63 -44.63 67.48
C ARG A 43 53.31 -45.40 67.51
N PHE A 44 53.00 -46.05 68.62
CA PHE A 44 51.75 -46.78 68.82
C PHE A 44 50.52 -45.86 68.70
N LEU A 45 50.53 -44.70 69.37
CA LEU A 45 49.48 -43.70 69.31
C LEU A 45 49.36 -43.04 67.93
N LYS A 46 50.48 -42.71 67.30
CA LYS A 46 50.51 -42.14 65.94
C LYS A 46 49.82 -43.07 64.95
N ARG A 47 50.16 -44.36 64.96
CA ARG A 47 49.48 -45.35 64.11
C ARG A 47 47.99 -45.45 64.44
N LEU A 48 47.57 -45.41 65.70
CA LEU A 48 46.14 -45.39 66.04
C LEU A 48 45.43 -44.14 65.51
N ALA A 49 46.07 -42.96 65.61
CA ALA A 49 45.54 -41.71 65.09
C ALA A 49 45.45 -41.73 63.56
N GLU A 50 46.49 -42.21 62.87
CA GLU A 50 46.51 -42.39 61.42
C GLU A 50 45.45 -43.39 60.95
N ALA A 51 45.26 -44.49 61.69
CA ALA A 51 44.19 -45.46 61.41
C ALA A 51 42.79 -44.85 61.62
N GLY A 52 42.61 -44.06 62.68
CA GLY A 52 41.37 -43.32 62.93
C GLY A 52 41.06 -42.31 61.84
N GLN A 53 42.06 -41.52 61.43
CA GLN A 53 41.94 -40.55 60.33
C GLN A 53 41.61 -41.24 59.01
N SER A 54 42.30 -42.34 58.70
CA SER A 54 42.04 -43.15 57.50
C SER A 54 40.59 -43.67 57.48
N ASN A 55 40.08 -44.15 58.62
CA ASN A 55 38.69 -44.59 58.73
C ASN A 55 37.69 -43.44 58.55
N LEU A 56 37.98 -42.26 59.09
CA LEU A 56 37.15 -41.06 58.91
C LEU A 56 37.17 -40.56 57.46
N ASP A 57 38.33 -40.56 56.81
CA ASP A 57 38.46 -40.17 55.41
C ASP A 57 37.76 -41.18 54.48
N ALA A 58 37.85 -42.47 54.80
CA ALA A 58 37.10 -43.51 54.10
C ALA A 58 35.59 -43.32 54.26
N HIS A 59 35.12 -42.97 55.47
CA HIS A 59 33.72 -42.66 55.74
C HIS A 59 33.26 -41.38 55.02
N ALA A 60 34.04 -40.30 55.06
CA ALA A 60 33.69 -39.01 54.46
C ALA A 60 33.64 -39.06 52.92
N ASN A 61 34.51 -39.88 52.31
CA ASN A 61 34.57 -40.03 50.85
C ASN A 61 33.68 -41.17 50.33
N ALA A 62 33.05 -41.96 51.21
CA ALA A 62 32.10 -42.97 50.79
C ALA A 62 30.89 -42.31 50.11
N VAL A 63 30.45 -42.88 48.98
CA VAL A 63 29.28 -42.39 48.23
C VAL A 63 28.03 -42.42 49.12
N ASP A 64 27.89 -43.48 49.92
CA ASP A 64 26.83 -43.74 50.89
C ASP A 64 27.43 -44.25 52.23
N PRO A 65 27.87 -43.37 53.13
CA PRO A 65 28.54 -43.74 54.39
C PRO A 65 27.60 -44.43 55.41
N HIS A 66 26.29 -44.32 55.20
CA HIS A 66 25.25 -44.86 56.08
C HIS A 66 24.23 -45.68 55.26
N PRO A 67 24.60 -46.86 54.75
CA PRO A 67 23.79 -47.64 53.81
C PRO A 67 22.52 -48.24 54.44
N GLN A 68 22.35 -48.15 55.76
CA GLN A 68 21.07 -48.48 56.42
C GLN A 68 19.94 -47.48 56.11
N TYR A 69 20.25 -46.30 55.56
CA TYR A 69 19.28 -45.34 55.05
C TYR A 69 19.23 -45.41 53.51
N ALA A 70 18.23 -44.77 52.89
CA ALA A 70 18.12 -44.74 51.43
C ALA A 70 19.41 -44.19 50.80
N THR A 71 20.06 -45.03 49.99
CA THR A 71 21.26 -44.64 49.24
C THR A 71 20.90 -43.66 48.13
N LYS A 72 21.89 -42.97 47.57
CA LYS A 72 21.67 -42.13 46.37
C LYS A 72 21.10 -42.93 45.21
N ALA A 73 21.49 -44.20 45.08
CA ALA A 73 20.96 -45.11 44.07
C ALA A 73 19.48 -45.45 44.34
N ASP A 74 19.10 -45.73 45.59
CA ASP A 74 17.71 -45.99 45.97
C ASP A 74 16.81 -44.78 45.70
N LEU A 75 17.31 -43.57 45.98
CA LEU A 75 16.59 -42.32 45.72
C LEU A 75 16.41 -42.08 44.22
N ALA A 76 17.47 -42.29 43.42
CA ALA A 76 17.39 -42.17 41.97
C ALA A 76 16.44 -43.21 41.37
N GLN A 77 16.47 -44.45 41.88
CA GLN A 77 15.56 -45.50 41.46
C GLN A 77 14.11 -45.17 41.82
N ARG A 78 13.82 -44.71 43.05
CA ARG A 78 12.47 -44.30 43.45
C ARG A 78 11.94 -43.13 42.65
N LEU A 79 12.82 -42.19 42.27
CA LEU A 79 12.45 -41.09 41.38
C LEU A 79 12.13 -41.60 39.96
N ALA A 80 12.93 -42.54 39.44
CA ALA A 80 12.66 -43.18 38.17
C ALA A 80 11.35 -43.98 38.22
N GLU A 81 11.10 -44.76 39.27
CA GLU A 81 9.84 -45.51 39.47
C GLU A 81 8.64 -44.56 39.54
N LEU A 82 8.76 -43.42 40.20
CA LEU A 82 7.70 -42.41 40.26
C LEU A 82 7.40 -41.82 38.87
N VAL A 83 8.43 -41.60 38.05
CA VAL A 83 8.30 -41.11 36.67
C VAL A 83 7.77 -42.21 35.74
N ASP A 84 8.22 -43.46 35.91
CA ASP A 84 7.83 -44.64 35.13
C ASP A 84 6.42 -45.13 35.45
N GLN A 85 5.84 -44.74 36.59
CA GLN A 85 4.44 -44.98 36.89
C GLN A 85 3.50 -44.17 35.98
N SER A 86 3.97 -43.15 35.26
CA SER A 86 3.12 -42.31 34.41
C SER A 86 3.82 -41.69 33.18
N PRO A 87 4.58 -42.46 32.37
CA PRO A 87 5.25 -41.97 31.17
C PRO A 87 4.25 -41.40 30.15
N GLU A 88 3.08 -42.01 30.03
CA GLU A 88 2.01 -41.51 29.16
C GLU A 88 1.47 -40.16 29.64
N ALA A 89 1.24 -39.99 30.94
CA ALA A 89 0.74 -38.71 31.48
C ALA A 89 1.79 -37.60 31.36
N LEU A 90 3.07 -37.90 31.61
CA LEU A 90 4.16 -36.95 31.39
C LEU A 90 4.30 -36.58 29.91
N ASN A 91 4.13 -37.56 29.01
CA ASN A 91 4.09 -37.30 27.58
C ASN A 91 2.90 -36.39 27.22
N THR A 92 1.70 -36.65 27.75
CA THR A 92 0.53 -35.78 27.57
C THR A 92 0.77 -34.37 28.10
N LEU A 93 1.39 -34.21 29.28
CA LEU A 93 1.72 -32.89 29.83
C LEU A 93 2.72 -32.14 28.95
N LYS A 94 3.72 -32.83 28.41
CA LYS A 94 4.67 -32.26 27.45
C LYS A 94 3.97 -31.87 26.14
N GLU A 95 3.08 -32.71 25.63
CA GLU A 95 2.27 -32.42 24.44
C GLU A 95 1.38 -31.20 24.67
N LEU A 96 0.73 -31.08 25.83
CA LEU A 96 -0.10 -29.91 26.20
C LEU A 96 0.73 -28.64 26.34
N ALA A 97 1.88 -28.70 27.03
CA ALA A 97 2.78 -27.56 27.18
C ALA A 97 3.29 -27.07 25.82
N ASN A 98 3.67 -27.99 24.93
CA ASN A 98 4.05 -27.67 23.56
C ASN A 98 2.89 -27.11 22.73
N ALA A 99 1.69 -27.67 22.86
CA ALA A 99 0.49 -27.19 22.16
C ALA A 99 0.10 -25.77 22.58
N MET A 100 0.36 -25.39 23.83
CA MET A 100 0.20 -24.03 24.35
C MET A 100 1.42 -23.13 24.12
N GLY A 101 2.45 -23.61 23.40
CA GLY A 101 3.65 -22.83 23.09
C GLY A 101 4.54 -22.53 24.30
N ASN A 102 4.45 -23.32 25.37
CA ASN A 102 5.08 -23.05 26.67
C ASN A 102 4.74 -21.66 27.23
N ASP A 103 3.55 -21.11 26.93
CA ASP A 103 3.10 -19.80 27.40
C ASP A 103 2.44 -19.89 28.79
N PRO A 104 3.09 -19.39 29.87
CA PRO A 104 2.50 -19.38 31.21
C PRO A 104 1.27 -18.49 31.32
N ASN A 105 1.09 -17.55 30.38
CA ASN A 105 0.00 -16.58 30.32
C ASN A 105 -0.91 -16.81 29.11
N PHE A 106 -1.00 -18.03 28.59
CA PHE A 106 -1.75 -18.37 27.37
C PHE A 106 -3.15 -17.74 27.31
N ALA A 107 -3.91 -17.78 28.41
CA ALA A 107 -5.24 -17.17 28.48
C ALA A 107 -5.21 -15.65 28.21
N THR A 108 -4.26 -14.93 28.81
CA THR A 108 -4.07 -13.49 28.60
C THR A 108 -3.60 -13.19 27.18
N THR A 109 -2.65 -13.97 26.66
CA THR A 109 -2.17 -13.84 25.27
C THR A 109 -3.32 -14.01 24.28
N VAL A 110 -4.12 -15.06 24.44
CA VAL A 110 -5.29 -15.33 23.59
C VAL A 110 -6.35 -14.23 23.75
N MET A 111 -6.64 -13.78 24.96
CA MET A 111 -7.57 -12.66 25.18
C MET A 111 -7.10 -11.38 24.50
N ASN A 112 -5.80 -11.07 24.55
CA ASN A 112 -5.23 -9.90 23.89
C ASN A 112 -5.31 -10.00 22.37
N GLU A 113 -5.07 -11.19 21.79
CA GLU A 113 -5.24 -11.41 20.34
C GLU A 113 -6.71 -11.33 19.91
N ILE A 114 -7.64 -11.84 20.72
CA ILE A 114 -9.08 -11.70 20.48
C ILE A 114 -9.50 -10.24 20.56
N ALA A 115 -8.96 -9.48 21.53
CA ALA A 115 -9.25 -8.06 21.69
C ALA A 115 -8.78 -7.19 20.51
N LYS A 116 -7.87 -7.70 19.66
CA LYS A 116 -7.48 -7.04 18.40
C LYS A 116 -8.48 -7.25 17.26
N LYS A 117 -9.45 -8.18 17.39
CA LYS A 117 -10.48 -8.41 16.39
C LYS A 117 -11.53 -7.30 16.46
N ALA A 118 -12.06 -6.90 15.31
CA ALA A 118 -13.17 -5.96 15.25
C ALA A 118 -14.47 -6.63 15.76
N PRO A 119 -15.33 -5.91 16.51
CA PRO A 119 -16.66 -6.40 16.86
C PRO A 119 -17.49 -6.76 15.63
N ILE A 120 -18.36 -7.76 15.76
CA ILE A 120 -19.29 -8.14 14.68
C ILE A 120 -20.32 -7.04 14.43
N ASP A 121 -20.86 -6.47 15.51
CA ASP A 121 -21.86 -5.43 15.46
C ASP A 121 -21.21 -4.07 15.64
N SER A 122 -21.42 -3.18 14.65
CA SER A 122 -20.98 -1.79 14.69
C SER A 122 -19.48 -1.59 15.05
N PRO A 123 -18.55 -2.24 14.33
CA PRO A 123 -17.13 -2.05 14.61
C PRO A 123 -16.71 -0.59 14.37
N VAL A 124 -15.88 -0.07 15.28
CA VAL A 124 -15.13 1.17 15.05
C VAL A 124 -13.77 0.78 14.47
N PHE A 125 -13.50 1.20 13.23
CA PHE A 125 -12.19 0.98 12.62
C PHE A 125 -11.24 2.15 12.96
N ALA A 126 -10.02 1.83 13.40
CA ALA A 126 -8.97 2.80 13.69
C ALA A 126 -7.78 2.65 12.71
N GLY A 127 -7.03 3.73 12.51
CA GLY A 127 -5.89 3.76 11.59
C GLY A 127 -6.28 3.73 10.10
N THR A 128 -5.35 3.29 9.24
CA THR A 128 -5.60 3.18 7.79
C THR A 128 -6.23 1.83 7.46
N THR A 129 -7.57 1.81 7.34
CA THR A 129 -8.32 0.62 6.95
C THR A 129 -7.99 0.17 5.53
N LYS A 130 -7.68 -1.11 5.35
CA LYS A 130 -7.55 -1.72 4.02
C LYS A 130 -8.84 -2.45 3.66
N ALA A 131 -9.47 -2.04 2.57
CA ALA A 131 -10.59 -2.75 1.97
C ALA A 131 -10.39 -2.82 0.44
N PRO A 132 -10.81 -3.91 -0.22
CA PRO A 132 -10.81 -3.96 -1.68
C PRO A 132 -11.68 -2.85 -2.25
N THR A 133 -11.18 -2.09 -3.22
CA THR A 133 -11.99 -1.09 -3.94
C THR A 133 -13.03 -1.81 -4.79
N PRO A 134 -14.34 -1.61 -4.54
CA PRO A 134 -15.37 -2.19 -5.38
C PRO A 134 -15.28 -1.70 -6.84
N PRO A 135 -15.70 -2.50 -7.83
CA PRO A 135 -15.79 -2.04 -9.20
C PRO A 135 -16.82 -0.91 -9.33
N GLN A 136 -16.67 -0.08 -10.37
CA GLN A 136 -17.64 0.97 -10.68
C GLN A 136 -19.04 0.34 -10.87
N PHE A 137 -20.08 1.01 -10.36
CA PHE A 137 -21.48 0.56 -10.36
C PHE A 137 -21.82 -0.63 -9.44
N ASP A 138 -20.92 -1.04 -8.54
CA ASP A 138 -21.28 -1.98 -7.46
C ASP A 138 -22.33 -1.34 -6.53
N SER A 139 -23.48 -2.00 -6.39
CA SER A 139 -24.62 -1.60 -5.54
C SER A 139 -24.87 -2.59 -4.39
N SER A 140 -23.90 -3.46 -4.11
CA SER A 140 -23.97 -4.41 -3.00
C SER A 140 -23.72 -3.72 -1.65
N THR A 141 -23.81 -4.50 -0.58
CA THR A 141 -23.58 -4.05 0.81
C THR A 141 -22.09 -4.01 1.20
N LYS A 142 -21.17 -4.04 0.22
CA LYS A 142 -19.73 -3.95 0.48
C LYS A 142 -19.35 -2.57 1.04
N LEU A 143 -18.25 -2.54 1.80
CA LEU A 143 -17.66 -1.28 2.25
C LEU A 143 -17.23 -0.43 1.03
N ALA A 144 -17.68 0.83 0.99
CA ALA A 144 -17.21 1.79 0.00
C ALA A 144 -15.82 2.33 0.41
N THR A 145 -14.82 2.19 -0.46
CA THR A 145 -13.52 2.83 -0.26
C THR A 145 -13.55 4.30 -0.68
N THR A 146 -12.64 5.12 -0.18
CA THR A 146 -12.51 6.53 -0.59
C THR A 146 -12.23 6.66 -2.10
N ALA A 147 -11.50 5.71 -2.68
CA ALA A 147 -11.28 5.63 -4.13
C ALA A 147 -12.60 5.43 -4.89
N PHE A 148 -13.44 4.48 -4.44
CA PHE A 148 -14.77 4.26 -5.03
C PHE A 148 -15.65 5.51 -4.91
N VAL A 149 -15.67 6.16 -3.75
CA VAL A 149 -16.48 7.38 -3.52
C VAL A 149 -16.01 8.55 -4.39
N GLN A 150 -14.69 8.77 -4.53
CA GLN A 150 -14.20 9.82 -5.42
C GLN A 150 -14.68 9.61 -6.86
N THR A 151 -14.60 8.38 -7.37
CA THR A 151 -15.11 8.05 -8.71
C THR A 151 -16.64 8.20 -8.80
N ALA A 152 -17.39 7.80 -7.77
CA ALA A 152 -18.85 7.89 -7.74
C ALA A 152 -19.36 9.34 -7.68
N LEU A 153 -18.63 10.26 -7.04
CA LEU A 153 -18.98 11.68 -6.95
C LEU A 153 -18.66 12.48 -8.22
N GLY A 154 -18.22 11.82 -9.29
CA GLY A 154 -17.94 12.48 -10.58
C GLY A 154 -16.56 13.12 -10.67
N ASN A 155 -15.65 12.87 -9.72
CA ASN A 155 -14.25 13.21 -9.92
C ASN A 155 -13.68 12.35 -11.04
N LEU A 156 -12.89 12.98 -11.90
CA LEU A 156 -12.18 12.27 -12.96
C LEU A 156 -11.04 11.45 -12.33
N GLN A 157 -10.93 10.18 -12.74
CA GLN A 157 -9.86 9.31 -12.22
C GLN A 157 -8.45 9.75 -12.68
N SER A 158 -8.39 10.53 -13.77
CA SER A 158 -7.17 11.10 -14.33
C SER A 158 -7.49 12.33 -15.17
N PHE A 159 -6.53 13.23 -15.37
CA PHE A 159 -6.65 14.33 -16.32
C PHE A 159 -5.40 14.44 -17.21
N THR A 160 -5.58 14.40 -18.53
CA THR A 160 -4.47 14.40 -19.51
C THR A 160 -4.47 15.69 -20.33
N MET A 161 -3.32 16.36 -20.39
CA MET A 161 -3.07 17.49 -21.28
C MET A 161 -2.43 16.98 -22.58
N ASN A 162 -3.10 17.10 -23.73
CA ASN A 162 -2.60 16.64 -25.03
C ASN A 162 -2.35 17.83 -25.98
N SER A 163 -1.08 18.06 -26.29
CA SER A 163 -0.60 19.13 -27.18
C SER A 163 -0.68 18.81 -28.68
N GLY A 164 -1.32 17.71 -29.09
CA GLY A 164 -1.45 17.31 -30.50
C GLY A 164 -0.81 15.97 -30.86
N THR A 165 -0.53 15.11 -29.87
CA THR A 165 -0.01 13.77 -30.11
C THR A 165 -1.18 12.81 -30.38
N ASN A 166 -1.08 12.03 -31.46
CA ASN A 166 -2.02 10.94 -31.72
C ASN A 166 -1.98 9.92 -30.57
N ALA A 167 -3.14 9.49 -30.09
CA ALA A 167 -3.20 8.60 -28.93
C ALA A 167 -4.28 7.54 -29.10
N THR A 168 -4.02 6.35 -28.57
CA THR A 168 -5.02 5.28 -28.44
C THR A 168 -5.40 5.15 -26.97
N LEU A 169 -6.67 5.39 -26.67
CA LEU A 169 -7.21 5.27 -25.33
C LEU A 169 -7.38 3.81 -24.93
N THR A 170 -7.21 3.54 -23.64
CA THR A 170 -7.39 2.22 -23.04
C THR A 170 -8.61 2.21 -22.12
N GLN A 171 -9.15 1.02 -21.86
CA GLN A 171 -10.31 0.87 -20.96
C GLN A 171 -10.01 1.29 -19.52
N ALA A 172 -8.74 1.20 -19.09
CA ALA A 172 -8.32 1.65 -17.78
C ALA A 172 -8.52 3.17 -17.56
N GLN A 173 -8.54 3.95 -18.64
CA GLN A 173 -8.70 5.41 -18.61
C GLN A 173 -10.17 5.87 -18.56
N ALA A 174 -11.13 4.94 -18.46
CA ALA A 174 -12.56 5.26 -18.41
C ALA A 174 -12.93 6.03 -17.14
N GLY A 175 -13.41 7.25 -17.26
CA GLY A 175 -13.67 8.19 -16.18
C GLY A 175 -12.55 9.24 -16.08
N GLY A 176 -11.60 9.24 -17.00
CA GLY A 176 -10.59 10.29 -17.15
C GLY A 176 -11.10 11.46 -17.99
N GLY A 177 -10.48 12.62 -17.80
CA GLY A 177 -10.64 13.81 -18.64
C GLY A 177 -9.41 14.09 -19.50
N TRP A 178 -9.63 14.73 -20.64
CA TRP A 178 -8.59 15.13 -21.57
C TRP A 178 -8.83 16.57 -22.02
N ASP A 179 -7.79 17.39 -21.98
CA ASP A 179 -7.76 18.67 -22.67
C ASP A 179 -6.82 18.57 -23.86
N ILE A 180 -7.37 18.72 -25.07
CA ILE A 180 -6.64 18.52 -26.32
C ILE A 180 -6.55 19.84 -27.06
N TYR A 181 -5.37 20.45 -27.04
CA TYR A 181 -5.13 21.80 -27.57
C TYR A 181 -4.20 21.84 -28.79
N GLY A 182 -3.81 20.68 -29.32
CA GLY A 182 -3.17 20.55 -30.64
C GLY A 182 -3.90 19.56 -31.54
N ALA A 183 -3.77 19.71 -32.85
CA ALA A 183 -4.47 18.87 -33.81
C ALA A 183 -3.95 17.43 -33.76
N CYS A 184 -4.84 16.45 -33.65
CA CYS A 184 -4.46 15.03 -33.57
C CYS A 184 -5.60 14.08 -33.90
N THR A 185 -5.28 12.79 -33.91
CA THR A 185 -6.25 11.69 -33.98
C THR A 185 -6.23 10.91 -32.66
N ILE A 186 -7.41 10.73 -32.07
CA ILE A 186 -7.64 9.93 -30.89
C ILE A 186 -8.39 8.65 -31.29
N THR A 187 -7.79 7.50 -31.02
CA THR A 187 -8.44 6.20 -31.19
C THR A 187 -9.12 5.82 -29.87
N LEU A 188 -10.42 5.60 -29.90
CA LEU A 188 -11.24 5.19 -28.76
C LEU A 188 -10.94 3.74 -28.35
N PRO A 189 -11.13 3.37 -27.07
CA PRO A 189 -11.01 1.96 -26.67
C PRO A 189 -12.20 1.17 -27.21
N SER A 190 -12.02 -0.16 -27.34
CA SER A 190 -13.14 -1.03 -27.69
C SER A 190 -14.22 -0.97 -26.62
N THR A 191 -15.49 -0.89 -27.03
CA THR A 191 -16.63 -0.97 -26.12
C THR A 191 -16.81 -2.37 -25.52
N VAL A 192 -16.18 -3.40 -26.09
CA VAL A 192 -16.25 -4.79 -25.59
C VAL A 192 -15.46 -4.90 -24.29
N GLY A 193 -16.10 -5.33 -23.20
CA GLY A 193 -15.47 -5.44 -21.87
C GLY A 193 -15.57 -4.19 -20.99
N LEU A 194 -15.99 -3.05 -21.55
CA LEU A 194 -16.34 -1.86 -20.75
C LEU A 194 -17.74 -2.01 -20.13
N PRO A 195 -17.95 -1.58 -18.88
CA PRO A 195 -19.29 -1.52 -18.29
C PRO A 195 -20.14 -0.43 -18.96
N LEU A 196 -21.47 -0.63 -18.99
CA LEU A 196 -22.41 0.42 -19.42
C LEU A 196 -22.24 1.66 -18.54
N GLY A 197 -22.30 2.84 -19.14
CA GLY A 197 -22.09 4.11 -18.45
C GLY A 197 -20.62 4.52 -18.27
N ALA A 198 -19.65 3.67 -18.64
CA ALA A 198 -18.25 4.07 -18.72
C ALA A 198 -18.11 5.31 -19.62
N CYS A 199 -17.42 6.35 -19.14
CA CYS A 199 -17.37 7.64 -19.82
C CYS A 199 -15.96 8.18 -19.99
N TYR A 200 -15.74 9.06 -20.95
CA TYR A 200 -14.50 9.78 -21.17
C TYR A 200 -14.84 11.25 -21.43
N SER A 201 -14.21 12.17 -20.70
CA SER A 201 -14.49 13.60 -20.80
C SER A 201 -13.44 14.30 -21.66
N PHE A 202 -13.87 15.16 -22.56
CA PHE A 202 -12.99 15.86 -23.49
C PHE A 202 -13.28 17.35 -23.53
N SER A 203 -12.22 18.14 -23.48
CA SER A 203 -12.16 19.53 -23.91
C SER A 203 -11.32 19.56 -25.20
N VAL A 204 -11.88 20.11 -26.27
CA VAL A 204 -11.25 20.13 -27.59
C VAL A 204 -10.96 21.56 -28.00
N GLY A 205 -9.70 21.96 -27.93
CA GLY A 205 -9.18 23.27 -28.33
C GLY A 205 -8.59 23.34 -29.76
N ALA A 206 -8.46 22.22 -30.46
CA ALA A 206 -7.91 22.14 -31.82
C ALA A 206 -8.76 21.25 -32.77
N ALA A 207 -8.29 21.01 -33.99
CA ALA A 207 -8.91 20.07 -34.92
C ALA A 207 -8.56 18.63 -34.51
N VAL A 208 -9.50 17.91 -33.92
CA VAL A 208 -9.28 16.55 -33.39
C VAL A 208 -10.23 15.57 -34.05
N THR A 209 -9.72 14.42 -34.47
CA THR A 209 -10.52 13.32 -35.03
C THR A 209 -10.58 12.17 -34.03
N PHE A 210 -11.77 11.75 -33.64
CA PHE A 210 -12.01 10.58 -32.80
C PHE A 210 -12.42 9.39 -33.65
N ASN A 211 -11.69 8.28 -33.55
CA ASN A 211 -11.96 7.07 -34.31
C ASN A 211 -12.33 5.91 -33.38
N CYS A 212 -13.39 5.19 -33.73
CA CYS A 212 -13.72 3.91 -33.14
C CYS A 212 -12.75 2.81 -33.56
N VAL A 213 -12.78 1.70 -32.83
CA VAL A 213 -12.08 0.46 -33.20
C VAL A 213 -13.09 -0.63 -33.51
N GLY A 214 -12.72 -1.54 -34.41
CA GLY A 214 -13.57 -2.69 -34.77
C GLY A 214 -14.95 -2.27 -35.27
N SER A 215 -16.00 -2.85 -34.69
CA SER A 215 -17.39 -2.59 -35.05
C SER A 215 -18.04 -1.48 -34.23
N ASP A 216 -17.30 -0.78 -33.38
CA ASP A 216 -17.84 0.30 -32.56
C ASP A 216 -18.31 1.47 -33.43
N GLN A 217 -19.39 2.13 -33.02
CA GLN A 217 -20.02 3.26 -33.69
C GLN A 217 -20.23 4.41 -32.70
N ILE A 218 -20.29 5.64 -33.20
CA ILE A 218 -20.52 6.85 -32.40
C ILE A 218 -21.92 7.37 -32.70
N TYR A 219 -22.71 7.63 -31.66
CA TYR A 219 -24.06 8.13 -31.73
C TYR A 219 -24.09 9.55 -31.17
N PHE A 220 -25.02 10.34 -31.68
CA PHE A 220 -25.39 11.64 -31.11
C PHE A 220 -26.75 11.56 -30.44
N ASN A 221 -27.16 12.63 -29.77
CA ASN A 221 -28.41 12.69 -29.01
C ASN A 221 -29.68 12.47 -29.84
N ASP A 222 -29.60 12.53 -31.17
CA ASP A 222 -30.68 12.20 -32.10
C ASP A 222 -30.75 10.70 -32.44
N SER A 223 -29.88 9.88 -31.84
CA SER A 223 -29.71 8.45 -32.12
C SER A 223 -29.24 8.13 -33.54
N THR A 224 -28.71 9.11 -34.28
CA THR A 224 -28.10 8.88 -35.58
C THR A 224 -26.67 8.35 -35.39
N ALA A 225 -26.37 7.18 -35.95
CA ALA A 225 -25.03 6.60 -35.91
C ALA A 225 -24.11 7.27 -36.95
N THR A 226 -22.90 7.67 -36.55
CA THR A 226 -21.78 7.90 -37.48
C THR A 226 -20.92 6.65 -37.58
N THR A 227 -20.44 6.41 -38.80
CA THR A 227 -20.02 5.09 -39.28
C THR A 227 -18.71 4.57 -38.69
N THR A 228 -17.96 5.36 -37.91
CA THR A 228 -16.72 4.98 -37.16
C THR A 228 -15.88 6.19 -36.70
N SER A 229 -16.17 7.40 -37.18
CA SER A 229 -15.36 8.59 -36.88
C SER A 229 -16.22 9.79 -36.48
N PHE A 230 -15.64 10.67 -35.66
CA PHE A 230 -16.26 11.89 -35.17
C PHE A 230 -15.23 13.02 -35.10
N VAL A 231 -15.57 14.17 -35.71
CA VAL A 231 -14.79 15.41 -35.60
C VAL A 231 -15.62 16.43 -34.83
N PRO A 232 -15.38 16.64 -33.52
CA PRO A 232 -16.03 17.69 -32.76
C PRO A 232 -15.66 19.07 -33.26
N VAL A 233 -16.55 20.03 -33.03
CA VAL A 233 -16.28 21.45 -33.29
C VAL A 233 -15.17 21.93 -32.35
N THR A 234 -14.13 22.53 -32.90
CA THR A 234 -13.06 23.15 -32.11
C THR A 234 -13.64 24.20 -31.15
N GLY A 235 -13.23 24.09 -29.88
CA GLY A 235 -13.68 24.93 -28.78
C GLY A 235 -14.93 24.39 -28.07
N THR A 236 -15.18 23.08 -28.11
CA THR A 236 -16.29 22.43 -27.41
C THR A 236 -15.77 21.43 -26.37
N ALA A 237 -16.65 21.09 -25.42
CA ALA A 237 -16.43 19.99 -24.50
C ALA A 237 -17.60 19.01 -24.58
N PHE A 238 -17.30 17.73 -24.38
CA PHE A 238 -18.28 16.65 -24.42
C PHE A 238 -17.78 15.44 -23.61
N ARG A 239 -18.72 14.57 -23.24
CA ARG A 239 -18.43 13.22 -22.76
C ARG A 239 -18.83 12.19 -23.79
N LEU A 240 -17.95 11.21 -24.03
CA LEU A 240 -18.33 9.96 -24.68
C LEU A 240 -18.74 8.96 -23.61
N VAL A 241 -19.89 8.32 -23.76
CA VAL A 241 -20.43 7.36 -22.80
C VAL A 241 -20.78 6.06 -23.53
N LYS A 242 -20.36 4.92 -22.98
CA LYS A 242 -20.79 3.62 -23.49
C LYS A 242 -22.26 3.39 -23.12
N ILE A 243 -23.12 3.24 -24.13
CA ILE A 243 -24.57 3.04 -23.94
C ILE A 243 -25.03 1.64 -24.33
N ASN A 244 -24.28 0.93 -25.17
CA ASN A 244 -24.56 -0.46 -25.55
C ASN A 244 -23.28 -1.15 -26.07
N ALA A 245 -23.38 -2.44 -26.42
CA ALA A 245 -22.37 -3.12 -27.22
C ALA A 245 -22.19 -2.37 -28.55
N ASN A 246 -20.94 -2.04 -28.90
CA ASN A 246 -20.57 -1.33 -30.11
C ASN A 246 -21.12 0.11 -30.24
N GLN A 247 -21.57 0.73 -29.15
CA GLN A 247 -22.22 2.04 -29.19
C GLN A 247 -21.64 3.00 -28.14
N TRP A 248 -20.97 4.04 -28.65
CA TRP A 248 -20.65 5.25 -27.91
C TRP A 248 -21.72 6.32 -28.14
N LEU A 249 -22.10 7.07 -27.11
CA LEU A 249 -22.98 8.24 -27.22
C LEU A 249 -22.21 9.50 -26.83
N VAL A 250 -22.29 10.55 -27.66
CA VAL A 250 -21.72 11.87 -27.38
C VAL A 250 -22.72 12.72 -26.61
N PHE A 251 -22.41 12.99 -25.34
CA PHE A 251 -23.09 13.98 -24.51
C PHE A 251 -22.34 15.31 -24.63
N SER A 252 -22.93 16.31 -25.28
CA SER A 252 -22.33 17.65 -25.31
C SER A 252 -22.39 18.28 -23.92
N GLU A 253 -21.25 18.80 -23.45
CA GLU A 253 -21.08 19.39 -22.13
C GLU A 253 -20.61 20.84 -22.27
N GLY A 254 -21.48 21.72 -22.73
CA GLY A 254 -21.15 23.14 -22.75
C GLY A 254 -21.98 23.97 -23.71
N ARG A 255 -21.76 25.29 -23.66
CA ARG A 255 -22.42 26.28 -24.51
C ARG A 255 -21.82 26.37 -25.92
N GLY A 256 -20.72 25.66 -26.19
CA GLY A 256 -19.84 25.88 -27.35
C GLY A 256 -19.07 27.21 -27.27
N SER A 257 -18.03 27.37 -28.10
CA SER A 257 -17.16 28.56 -28.03
C SER A 257 -17.85 29.83 -28.52
N ALA A 258 -17.66 30.95 -27.81
CA ALA A 258 -18.25 32.23 -28.18
C ALA A 258 -17.28 33.41 -27.99
N SER A 259 -17.46 34.44 -28.79
CA SER A 259 -16.90 35.79 -28.58
C SER A 259 -18.06 36.76 -28.52
N ILE A 260 -18.37 37.28 -27.33
CA ILE A 260 -19.43 38.27 -27.11
C ILE A 260 -18.87 39.69 -27.27
N SER A 261 -18.18 39.91 -28.39
CA SER A 261 -17.69 41.22 -28.82
C SER A 261 -18.70 41.87 -29.77
N PRO A 262 -18.62 43.20 -30.00
CA PRO A 262 -19.45 43.89 -30.99
C PRO A 262 -19.40 43.23 -32.38
N ASN A 263 -18.22 42.74 -32.79
CA ASN A 263 -18.08 41.78 -33.88
C ASN A 263 -17.72 40.42 -33.25
N GLY A 264 -18.68 39.50 -33.24
CA GLY A 264 -18.65 38.33 -32.38
C GLY A 264 -19.22 37.09 -33.03
N TYR A 265 -19.19 35.99 -32.28
CA TYR A 265 -19.72 34.70 -32.72
C TYR A 265 -20.17 33.81 -31.57
N GLN A 266 -21.03 32.84 -31.88
CA GLN A 266 -21.37 31.67 -31.07
C GLN A 266 -21.23 30.43 -31.96
N LYS A 267 -20.33 29.52 -31.60
CA LYS A 267 -20.26 28.16 -32.14
C LYS A 267 -21.13 27.28 -31.25
N LEU A 268 -22.07 26.58 -31.84
CA LEU A 268 -22.91 25.63 -31.12
C LEU A 268 -22.29 24.24 -31.22
N PRO A 269 -22.49 23.37 -30.21
CA PRO A 269 -22.00 21.99 -30.27
C PRO A 269 -22.51 21.19 -31.47
N SER A 270 -23.60 21.60 -32.11
CA SER A 270 -24.13 21.01 -33.35
C SER A 270 -23.27 21.27 -34.59
N GLY A 271 -22.25 22.12 -34.52
CA GLY A 271 -21.52 22.60 -35.70
C GLY A 271 -22.05 23.90 -36.28
N LEU A 272 -23.28 24.30 -35.93
CA LEU A 272 -23.82 25.59 -36.37
C LEU A 272 -23.06 26.74 -35.71
N ILE A 273 -22.60 27.67 -36.53
CA ILE A 273 -21.93 28.90 -36.11
C ILE A 273 -22.84 30.07 -36.47
N ILE A 274 -23.04 30.96 -35.51
CA ILE A 274 -23.74 32.23 -35.66
C ILE A 274 -22.72 33.33 -35.45
N GLN A 275 -22.58 34.25 -36.40
CA GLN A 275 -21.65 35.38 -36.31
C GLN A 275 -22.41 36.69 -36.51
N TRP A 276 -21.97 37.75 -35.86
CA TRP A 276 -22.59 39.07 -35.97
C TRP A 276 -21.54 40.17 -35.96
N GLY A 277 -21.94 41.34 -36.42
CA GLY A 277 -21.07 42.51 -36.38
C GLY A 277 -21.67 43.76 -36.99
N THR A 278 -20.79 44.72 -37.21
CA THR A 278 -21.10 46.00 -37.85
C THR A 278 -20.10 46.28 -38.98
N GLY A 279 -20.50 47.10 -39.95
CA GLY A 279 -19.60 47.62 -40.98
C GLY A 279 -20.11 48.94 -41.55
N THR A 280 -19.29 49.55 -42.40
CA THR A 280 -19.61 50.78 -43.13
C THR A 280 -19.28 50.57 -44.59
N THR A 281 -20.26 50.79 -45.48
CA THR A 281 -20.03 50.75 -46.93
C THR A 281 -19.40 52.05 -47.42
N GLN A 282 -18.78 52.01 -48.61
CA GLN A 282 -18.33 53.22 -49.31
C GLN A 282 -19.51 53.90 -50.04
N SER A 283 -19.39 55.20 -50.32
CA SER A 283 -20.36 55.93 -51.14
C SER A 283 -20.46 55.31 -52.53
N SER A 284 -21.65 54.85 -52.90
CA SER A 284 -21.89 54.11 -54.16
C SER A 284 -20.88 52.96 -54.37
N GLY A 285 -20.50 52.27 -53.29
CA GLY A 285 -19.47 51.24 -53.31
C GLY A 285 -19.80 50.05 -52.40
N SER A 286 -18.88 49.08 -52.41
CA SER A 286 -18.96 47.86 -51.59
C SER A 286 -17.87 47.84 -50.52
N VAL A 287 -18.10 47.03 -49.48
CA VAL A 287 -17.11 46.69 -48.48
C VAL A 287 -17.05 45.18 -48.32
N THR A 288 -15.84 44.63 -48.26
CA THR A 288 -15.61 43.24 -47.89
C THR A 288 -15.40 43.17 -46.39
N LEU A 289 -16.27 42.44 -45.69
CA LEU A 289 -16.14 42.16 -44.27
C LEU A 289 -15.62 40.74 -44.07
N THR A 290 -14.53 40.62 -43.31
CA THR A 290 -14.04 39.32 -42.83
C THR A 290 -14.84 38.92 -41.60
N PHE A 291 -15.32 37.68 -41.56
CA PHE A 291 -16.00 37.16 -40.39
C PHE A 291 -15.03 37.02 -39.20
N PRO A 292 -15.50 37.20 -37.95
CA PRO A 292 -14.68 36.98 -36.75
C PRO A 292 -13.97 35.62 -36.72
N VAL A 293 -14.61 34.58 -37.27
CA VAL A 293 -13.99 33.27 -37.53
C VAL A 293 -14.47 32.75 -38.89
N ALA A 294 -13.61 32.05 -39.63
CA ALA A 294 -14.05 31.39 -40.86
C ALA A 294 -15.02 30.23 -40.51
N PHE A 295 -16.11 30.11 -41.27
CA PHE A 295 -16.94 28.91 -41.25
C PHE A 295 -16.11 27.72 -41.77
N PRO A 296 -15.99 26.61 -41.03
CA PRO A 296 -15.17 25.47 -41.44
C PRO A 296 -15.50 24.92 -42.83
N THR A 297 -16.78 24.93 -43.22
CA THR A 297 -17.24 24.46 -44.52
C THR A 297 -17.77 25.60 -45.38
N THR A 298 -18.83 26.28 -44.93
CA THR A 298 -19.51 27.31 -45.73
C THR A 298 -20.35 28.26 -44.89
N CYS A 299 -20.41 29.52 -45.33
CA CYS A 299 -21.45 30.45 -44.90
C CYS A 299 -22.76 30.07 -45.61
N ARG A 300 -23.79 29.73 -44.85
CA ARG A 300 -25.07 29.26 -45.41
C ARG A 300 -26.04 30.40 -45.68
N SER A 301 -26.04 31.43 -44.84
CA SER A 301 -26.90 32.60 -45.00
C SER A 301 -26.27 33.80 -44.29
N ALA A 302 -26.43 34.98 -44.86
CA ALA A 302 -26.05 36.23 -44.24
C ALA A 302 -27.14 37.27 -44.48
N THR A 303 -27.33 38.17 -43.53
CA THR A 303 -28.27 39.29 -43.64
C THR A 303 -27.61 40.52 -43.06
N ALA A 304 -27.73 41.64 -43.79
CA ALA A 304 -27.28 42.94 -43.35
C ALA A 304 -28.49 43.87 -43.25
N ASN A 305 -28.48 44.70 -42.20
CA ASN A 305 -29.50 45.71 -41.97
C ASN A 305 -28.81 47.05 -41.70
N ASN A 306 -29.19 48.08 -42.46
CA ASN A 306 -28.65 49.42 -42.28
C ASN A 306 -29.26 50.12 -41.07
N TRP A 307 -28.48 51.02 -40.46
CA TRP A 307 -28.97 51.97 -39.47
C TRP A 307 -28.35 53.34 -39.76
N GLY A 308 -29.17 54.29 -40.22
CA GLY A 308 -28.76 55.63 -40.62
C GLY A 308 -29.91 56.41 -41.26
N GLY A 309 -29.66 57.67 -41.64
CA GLY A 309 -30.66 58.51 -42.33
C GLY A 309 -30.73 58.28 -43.84
N GLY A 310 -31.94 58.25 -44.40
CA GLY A 310 -32.22 58.13 -45.84
C GLY A 310 -32.83 56.79 -46.27
N THR A 311 -33.58 56.79 -47.38
CA THR A 311 -34.17 55.57 -47.99
C THR A 311 -33.12 54.86 -48.84
N VAL A 312 -32.19 54.12 -48.21
CA VAL A 312 -31.08 53.45 -48.89
C VAL A 312 -31.10 51.95 -48.60
N TYR A 313 -30.92 51.15 -49.65
CA TYR A 313 -30.79 49.70 -49.53
C TYR A 313 -29.34 49.30 -49.23
N VAL A 314 -29.16 48.42 -48.25
CA VAL A 314 -27.92 47.65 -48.06
C VAL A 314 -28.19 46.21 -48.51
N GLY A 315 -27.33 45.70 -49.40
CA GLY A 315 -27.43 44.36 -49.96
C GLY A 315 -26.16 43.57 -49.72
N ILE A 316 -26.30 42.25 -49.60
CA ILE A 316 -25.15 41.34 -49.63
C ILE A 316 -25.05 40.81 -51.05
N THR A 317 -23.94 41.10 -51.74
CA THR A 317 -23.75 40.71 -53.15
C THR A 317 -23.09 39.34 -53.28
N SER A 318 -22.29 38.94 -52.29
CA SER A 318 -21.65 37.63 -52.24
C SER A 318 -21.17 37.32 -50.82
N PHE A 319 -21.00 36.03 -50.52
CA PHE A 319 -20.35 35.56 -49.30
C PHE A 319 -19.58 34.26 -49.56
N SER A 320 -18.58 34.03 -48.73
CA SER A 320 -17.70 32.85 -48.72
C SER A 320 -17.63 32.29 -47.30
N ALA A 321 -16.82 31.25 -47.07
CA ALA A 321 -16.56 30.74 -45.74
C ALA A 321 -15.90 31.78 -44.79
N ALA A 322 -15.13 32.74 -45.32
CA ALA A 322 -14.33 33.66 -44.52
C ALA A 322 -14.82 35.11 -44.53
N SER A 323 -15.66 35.48 -45.49
CA SER A 323 -16.04 36.88 -45.69
C SER A 323 -17.38 37.05 -46.41
N MET A 324 -17.91 38.25 -46.39
CA MET A 324 -19.03 38.69 -47.22
C MET A 324 -18.78 40.07 -47.82
N VAL A 325 -19.43 40.35 -48.94
CA VAL A 325 -19.39 41.65 -49.62
C VAL A 325 -20.74 42.32 -49.49
N VAL A 326 -20.73 43.52 -48.91
CA VAL A 326 -21.92 44.32 -48.64
C VAL A 326 -21.86 45.60 -49.48
N ASN A 327 -22.94 45.93 -50.20
CA ASN A 327 -23.02 47.10 -51.07
C ASN A 327 -24.13 48.07 -50.63
N SER A 328 -23.95 49.36 -50.97
CA SER A 328 -24.98 50.39 -50.82
C SER A 328 -25.08 51.25 -52.09
N GLY A 329 -26.31 51.59 -52.49
CA GLY A 329 -26.59 52.24 -53.79
C GLY A 329 -26.47 53.77 -53.85
N SER A 330 -26.04 54.46 -52.78
CA SER A 330 -26.06 55.93 -52.75
C SER A 330 -24.87 56.50 -51.95
N VAL A 331 -25.03 56.68 -50.64
CA VAL A 331 -24.01 57.18 -49.71
C VAL A 331 -23.43 56.04 -48.88
N GLY A 332 -22.29 56.26 -48.22
CA GLY A 332 -21.74 55.29 -47.26
C GLY A 332 -22.74 55.07 -46.12
N GLN A 333 -23.06 53.81 -45.83
CA GLN A 333 -24.07 53.42 -44.85
C GLN A 333 -23.45 52.55 -43.77
N ASN A 334 -23.80 52.85 -42.53
CA ASN A 334 -23.53 51.96 -41.41
C ASN A 334 -24.57 50.84 -41.42
N PHE A 335 -24.12 49.62 -41.13
CA PHE A 335 -25.00 48.47 -41.05
C PHE A 335 -24.55 47.51 -39.96
N THR A 336 -25.52 46.78 -39.43
CA THR A 336 -25.34 45.58 -38.63
C THR A 336 -25.52 44.36 -39.52
N TRP A 337 -24.94 43.23 -39.15
CA TRP A 337 -25.11 41.99 -39.89
C TRP A 337 -25.14 40.78 -38.97
N ILE A 338 -25.77 39.72 -39.47
CA ILE A 338 -25.73 38.37 -38.89
C ILE A 338 -25.48 37.37 -40.01
N ALA A 339 -24.63 36.39 -39.77
CA ALA A 339 -24.33 35.30 -40.68
C ALA A 339 -24.38 33.96 -39.95
N ILE A 340 -24.86 32.93 -40.63
CA ILE A 340 -24.95 31.56 -40.12
C ILE A 340 -24.28 30.59 -41.09
N GLY A 341 -23.62 29.57 -40.56
CA GLY A 341 -22.88 28.59 -41.34
C GLY A 341 -22.31 27.49 -40.45
N TYR A 342 -21.46 26.64 -41.01
CA TYR A 342 -20.80 25.52 -40.33
C TYR A 342 -19.55 25.11 -41.12
#